data_AF-A0A2C9THK3-F1
#
_entry.id   AF-A0A2C9THK3-F1
#
_cell.length_a   1.000
_cell.length_b   1.000
_cell.length_c   1.000
_cell.angle_alpha   90.00
_cell.angle_beta   90.00
_cell.angle_gamma   90.00
#
_symmetry.space_group_name_H-M   'P 1'
#
loop_
_entity.id
_entity.type
_entity.pdbx_description
1 polymer ?
#
loop_
_entity_poly.entity_id
_entity_poly.type
_entity_poly.pdbx_seq_one_letter_code
_entity_poly.pdbx_strand_id
1 'polypeptide(L)'
;VWQQALQHAKEVALFTTNTSGIPINAIAQAFNEKDQERFFGLHFFNPPRNMTLVELITTSHTKDSIILDVKNLAQNALGKG
;
A
#
# COMPACT_ATOMS: atom_id res chain seq x y z
N VAL A 1 0.67 12.12 9.89
CA VAL A 1 -0.41 11.19 9.47
C VAL A 1 -0.12 9.74 9.85
N TRP A 2 1.02 9.15 9.48
CA TRP A 2 1.30 7.73 9.77
C TRP A 2 1.28 7.35 11.24
N GLN A 3 1.87 8.18 12.11
CA GLN A 3 1.83 7.96 13.56
C GLN A 3 0.40 7.95 14.12
N GLN A 4 -0.46 8.84 13.63
CA GLN A 4 -1.88 8.85 14.02
C GLN A 4 -2.60 7.60 13.50
N ALA A 5 -2.33 7.18 12.27
CA ALA A 5 -2.91 5.96 11.72
C ALA A 5 -2.48 4.71 12.52
N LEU A 6 -1.19 4.61 12.86
CA LEU A 6 -0.63 3.50 13.65
C LEU A 6 -1.25 3.40 15.05
N GLN A 7 -1.56 4.54 15.67
CA GLN A 7 -2.19 4.58 16.99
C GLN A 7 -3.62 3.99 17.02
N HIS A 8 -4.33 4.02 15.89
CA HIS A 8 -5.75 3.63 15.81
C HIS A 8 -6.00 2.38 14.97
N ALA A 9 -5.07 2.00 14.11
CA ALA A 9 -5.20 0.86 13.24
C ALA A 9 -5.06 -0.46 14.01
N LYS A 10 -5.81 -1.47 13.58
CA LYS A 10 -5.61 -2.85 14.05
C LYS A 10 -4.22 -3.34 13.66
N GLU A 11 -3.70 -4.32 14.40
CA GLU A 11 -2.39 -4.93 14.09
C GLU A 11 -2.33 -5.56 12.69
N VAL A 12 -3.46 -6.05 12.19
CA VAL A 12 -3.57 -6.70 10.87
C VAL A 12 -3.87 -5.71 9.73
N ALA A 13 -4.00 -4.41 10.01
CA ALA A 13 -4.32 -3.43 8.98
C ALA A 13 -3.16 -3.26 7.99
N LEU A 14 -3.48 -3.18 6.71
CA LEU A 14 -2.52 -2.80 5.68
C LEU A 14 -2.43 -1.27 5.58
N PHE A 15 -1.23 -0.75 5.37
CA PHE A 15 -1.00 0.68 5.16
C PHE A 15 -0.56 0.93 3.73
N THR A 16 -1.21 1.88 3.07
CA THR A 16 -0.83 2.24 1.71
C THR A 16 -1.02 3.72 1.41
N THR A 17 -0.28 4.19 0.41
CA THR A 17 -0.29 5.57 -0.07
C THR A 17 -0.45 5.63 -1.58
N ASN A 18 -1.21 6.61 -2.05
CA ASN A 18 -1.42 6.92 -3.47
C ASN A 18 -0.42 7.99 -3.98
N THR A 19 0.73 8.15 -3.34
CA THR A 19 1.70 9.16 -3.75
C THR A 19 2.24 8.90 -5.17
N SER A 20 2.39 9.95 -5.96
CA SER A 20 2.97 9.87 -7.31
C SER A 20 4.44 10.34 -7.36
N GLY A 21 4.90 11.10 -6.36
CA GLY A 21 6.22 11.76 -6.41
C GLY A 21 7.08 11.61 -5.15
N ILE A 22 6.54 11.05 -4.07
CA ILE A 22 7.30 10.82 -2.84
C ILE A 22 7.82 9.38 -2.85
N PRO A 23 9.13 9.13 -2.69
CA PRO A 23 9.67 7.78 -2.65
C PRO A 23 9.05 6.94 -1.52
N ILE A 24 8.56 5.73 -1.85
CA ILE A 24 7.91 4.85 -0.86
C ILE A 24 8.86 4.49 0.27
N ASN A 25 10.14 4.24 -0.01
CA ASN A 25 11.15 3.98 1.02
C ASN A 25 11.35 5.15 1.99
N ALA A 26 11.18 6.40 1.54
CA ALA A 26 11.26 7.56 2.43
C ALA A 26 10.05 7.61 3.39
N ILE A 27 8.87 7.22 2.92
CA ILE A 27 7.67 7.13 3.75
C ILE A 27 7.77 5.94 4.74
N ALA A 28 8.35 4.83 4.31
CA ALA A 28 8.52 3.62 5.12
C ALA A 28 9.33 3.88 6.40
N GLN A 29 10.22 4.87 6.40
CA GLN A 29 10.99 5.28 7.60
C GLN A 29 10.11 5.79 8.76
N ALA A 30 8.84 6.14 8.49
CA ALA A 30 7.89 6.50 9.53
C ALA A 30 7.35 5.29 10.32
N PHE A 31 7.68 4.05 9.91
CA PHE A 31 7.19 2.81 10.48
C PHE A 31 8.33 2.02 11.14
N ASN A 32 8.02 1.26 12.19
CA ASN A 32 8.93 0.25 12.73
C ASN A 32 9.02 -0.96 11.78
N GLU A 33 9.96 -1.87 12.01
CA GLU A 33 10.18 -3.03 11.12
C GLU A 33 8.91 -3.88 10.91
N LYS A 34 8.18 -4.21 11.98
CA LYS A 34 6.92 -5.00 11.90
C LYS A 34 5.87 -4.29 11.05
N ASP A 35 5.77 -2.97 11.16
CA ASP A 35 4.77 -2.21 10.42
C ASP A 35 5.20 -1.91 8.98
N GLN A 36 6.50 -1.89 8.70
CA GLN A 36 7.02 -1.81 7.33
C GLN A 36 6.66 -3.06 6.51
N GLU A 37 6.54 -4.22 7.15
CA GLU A 37 6.11 -5.46 6.47
C GLU A 37 4.73 -5.32 5.81
N ARG A 38 3.86 -4.48 6.40
CA ARG A 38 2.47 -4.25 5.98
C ARG A 38 2.26 -2.86 5.34
N PHE A 39 3.34 -2.20 4.93
CA PHE A 39 3.32 -0.93 4.21
C PHE A 39 3.79 -1.08 2.76
N PHE A 40 3.10 -0.42 1.82
CA PHE A 40 3.42 -0.40 0.40
C PHE A 40 2.75 0.79 -0.31
N GLY A 41 3.24 1.17 -1.49
CA GLY A 41 2.54 2.10 -2.38
C GLY A 41 1.46 1.39 -3.20
N LEU A 42 0.30 2.03 -3.35
CA LEU A 42 -0.78 1.58 -4.23
C LEU A 42 -1.31 2.78 -5.01
N HIS A 43 -0.77 2.95 -6.21
CA HIS A 43 -0.96 4.15 -7.02
C HIS A 43 -2.05 3.94 -8.08
N PHE A 44 -3.11 4.74 -7.98
CA PHE A 44 -4.26 4.78 -8.86
C PHE A 44 -4.12 5.90 -9.90
N PHE A 45 -4.53 5.60 -11.13
CA PHE A 45 -4.53 6.55 -12.23
C PHE A 45 -5.86 7.30 -12.31
N ASN A 46 -5.83 8.61 -12.56
CA ASN A 46 -7.05 9.42 -12.66
C ASN A 46 -7.69 9.33 -14.07
N PRO A 47 -9.03 9.21 -14.18
CA PRO A 47 -9.99 9.04 -13.07
C PRO A 47 -9.99 7.59 -12.54
N PRO A 48 -9.90 7.39 -11.20
CA PRO A 48 -9.54 6.11 -10.59
C PRO A 48 -10.62 5.04 -10.69
N ARG A 49 -11.86 5.40 -11.01
CA ARG A 49 -12.91 4.41 -11.26
C ARG A 49 -12.86 3.87 -12.68
N ASN A 50 -12.44 4.69 -13.64
CA ASN A 50 -12.43 4.36 -15.06
C ASN A 50 -11.15 3.64 -15.47
N MET A 51 -10.01 4.03 -14.88
CA MET A 51 -8.72 3.43 -15.18
C MET A 51 -8.63 2.03 -14.59
N THR A 52 -8.27 1.03 -15.40
CA THR A 52 -8.08 -0.35 -14.92
C THR A 52 -6.71 -0.57 -14.30
N LEU A 53 -5.73 0.27 -14.61
CA LEU A 53 -4.37 0.15 -14.09
C LEU A 53 -4.27 0.62 -12.63
N VAL A 54 -3.56 -0.17 -11.82
CA VAL A 54 -3.08 0.20 -10.48
C VAL A 54 -1.64 -0.28 -10.35
N GLU A 55 -0.78 0.56 -9.79
CA GLU A 55 0.62 0.24 -9.55
C GLU A 55 0.83 -0.15 -8.07
N LEU A 56 1.25 -1.39 -7.84
CA LEU A 56 1.73 -1.85 -6.54
C LEU A 56 3.23 -1.63 -6.44
N ILE A 57 3.66 -0.84 -5.45
CA ILE A 57 5.06 -0.44 -5.25
C ILE A 57 5.51 -0.94 -3.88
N THR A 58 6.39 -1.94 -3.85
CA THR A 58 6.86 -2.57 -2.62
C THR A 58 8.13 -1.91 -2.09
N THR A 59 8.43 -2.19 -0.82
CA THR A 59 9.75 -1.93 -0.22
C THR A 59 10.49 -3.25 -0.03
N SER A 60 11.75 -3.21 0.39
CA SER A 60 12.51 -4.40 0.79
C SER A 60 11.92 -5.15 1.99
N HIS A 61 11.04 -4.51 2.76
CA HIS A 61 10.43 -5.09 3.96
C HIS A 61 9.02 -5.63 3.70
N THR A 62 8.35 -5.19 2.62
CA THR A 62 6.98 -5.60 2.33
C THR A 62 6.89 -7.13 2.18
N LYS A 63 6.00 -7.78 2.94
CA LYS A 63 5.84 -9.24 2.91
C LYS A 63 5.24 -9.72 1.59
N ASP A 64 5.82 -10.79 1.02
CA ASP A 64 5.35 -11.41 -0.22
C ASP A 64 3.88 -11.87 -0.17
N SER A 65 3.42 -12.35 0.99
CA SER A 65 2.01 -12.74 1.17
C SER A 65 1.08 -11.55 0.97
N ILE A 66 1.48 -10.36 1.42
CA ILE A 66 0.70 -9.12 1.26
C ILE A 66 0.65 -8.70 -0.20
N ILE A 67 1.73 -8.90 -0.97
CA ILE A 67 1.74 -8.62 -2.41
C ILE A 67 0.65 -9.44 -3.11
N LEU A 68 0.54 -10.73 -2.78
CA LEU A 68 -0.46 -11.62 -3.36
C LEU A 68 -1.89 -11.20 -2.94
N ASP A 69 -2.10 -10.91 -1.66
CA ASP A 69 -3.41 -10.49 -1.13
C ASP A 69 -3.88 -9.19 -1.80
N VAL A 70 -2.98 -8.22 -1.97
CA VAL A 70 -3.29 -6.93 -2.59
C VAL A 70 -3.57 -7.09 -4.08
N LYS A 71 -2.83 -7.96 -4.78
CA LYS A 71 -3.13 -8.29 -6.18
C LYS A 71 -4.52 -8.89 -6.32
N ASN A 72 -4.87 -9.85 -5.46
CA ASN A 72 -6.21 -10.46 -5.45
C ASN A 72 -7.31 -9.44 -5.13
N LEU A 73 -7.07 -8.52 -4.19
CA LEU A 73 -7.98 -7.42 -3.89
C LEU A 73 -8.19 -6.50 -5.11
N ALA A 74 -7.09 -6.10 -5.75
CA ALA A 74 -7.12 -5.23 -6.92
C ALA A 74 -7.97 -5.84 -8.05
N GLN A 75 -7.71 -7.11 -8.38
CA GLN A 75 -8.40 -7.81 -9.47
C GLN A 75 -9.86 -8.10 -9.13
N ASN A 76 -10.11 -8.75 -8.00
CA ASN A 76 -11.41 -9.37 -7.73
C ASN A 76 -12.41 -8.40 -7.09
N ALA A 77 -11.93 -7.44 -6.29
CA ALA A 77 -12.81 -6.51 -5.58
C ALA A 77 -12.84 -5.11 -6.22
N LEU A 78 -11.72 -4.63 -6.77
CA LEU A 78 -11.62 -3.28 -7.32
C LEU A 78 -11.77 -3.23 -8.85
N GLY A 79 -11.75 -4.37 -9.53
CA GLY A 79 -11.78 -4.44 -10.99
C GLY A 79 -10.56 -3.77 -11.64
N LYS A 80 -9.40 -3.87 -10.99
CA LYS A 80 -8.12 -3.32 -11.44
C LYS A 80 -7.16 -4.45 -11.81
N GLY A 81 -6.39 -4.26 -12.88
CA GLY A 81 -5.42 -5.22 -13.40
C GLY A 81 -5.97 -6.11 -14.52
#